data_AF-A0A399YBY1-F1
#
_entry.id   AF-A0A399YBY1-F1
#
_cell.length_a   1.000
_cell.length_b   1.000
_cell.length_c   1.000
_cell.angle_alpha   90.00
_cell.angle_beta   90.00
_cell.angle_gamma   90.00
#
_symmetry.space_group_name_H-M   'P 1'
#
loop_
_entity.id
_entity.type
_entity.pdbx_description
1 polymer ?
#
loop_
_entity_poly.entity_id
_entity_poly.type
_entity_poly.pdbx_seq_one_letter_code
_entity_poly.pdbx_strand_id
1 'polypeptide(L)'
;MFDFLRDRGSTAEEKRLEALSAYLDNALTPAERTRFEGQLERDSDLRAELERMRLLKLQMRAMPRRRVPRSFALDPALYGRPKAQPMMQLYPVLRGATALT
;
A
#
# COMPACT_ATOMS: atom_id res chain seq x y z
N MET A 1 -6.71 9.23 7.32
CA MET A 1 -8.15 8.99 6.98
C MET A 1 -8.54 7.50 7.05
N PHE A 2 -7.58 6.56 7.21
CA PHE A 2 -7.87 5.12 7.30
C PHE A 2 -7.43 4.46 8.63
N ASP A 3 -7.02 5.22 9.65
CA ASP A 3 -6.48 4.68 10.92
C ASP A 3 -7.52 3.88 11.74
N PHE A 4 -8.79 4.28 11.69
CA PHE A 4 -9.87 3.68 12.48
C PHE A 4 -10.18 2.22 12.11
N LEU A 5 -9.88 1.79 10.87
CA LEU A 5 -10.11 0.42 10.41
C LEU A 5 -8.98 -0.54 10.82
N ARG A 6 -7.78 -0.02 11.13
CA ARG A 6 -6.63 -0.82 11.58
C ARG A 6 -6.73 -1.20 13.06
N ASP A 7 -7.42 -0.39 13.86
CA ASP A 7 -7.45 -0.50 15.32
C ASP A 7 -8.30 -1.68 15.85
N ARG A 8 -9.18 -2.26 15.02
CA ARG A 8 -10.15 -3.29 15.46
C ARG A 8 -9.62 -4.72 15.60
N GLY A 9 -8.40 -5.00 15.13
CA GLY A 9 -7.84 -6.36 15.13
C GLY A 9 -6.33 -6.44 15.33
N SER A 10 -5.66 -5.30 15.56
CA SER A 10 -4.20 -5.29 15.65
C SER A 10 -3.72 -5.69 17.04
N THR A 11 -2.74 -6.59 17.08
CA THR A 11 -2.12 -7.05 18.33
C THR A 11 -1.26 -5.94 18.96
N ALA A 12 -0.98 -6.04 20.26
CA ALA A 12 -0.14 -5.06 20.96
C ALA A 12 1.27 -4.95 20.34
N GLU A 13 1.78 -6.06 19.80
CA GLU A 13 3.07 -6.13 19.12
C GLU A 13 3.05 -5.39 17.77
N GLU A 14 2.00 -5.56 16.98
CA GLU A 14 1.83 -4.83 15.72
C GLU A 14 1.74 -3.32 15.93
N LYS A 15 0.99 -2.87 16.95
CA LYS A 15 0.91 -1.43 17.31
C LYS A 15 2.28 -0.87 17.70
N ARG A 16 3.09 -1.68 18.39
CA ARG A 16 4.47 -1.31 18.77
C ARG A 16 5.38 -1.20 17.55
N LEU A 17 5.29 -2.15 16.61
CA LEU A 17 6.04 -2.12 15.35
C LEU A 17 5.63 -0.92 14.48
N GLU A 18 4.34 -0.61 14.43
CA GLU A 18 3.82 0.55 13.70
C GLU A 18 4.38 1.86 14.29
N ALA A 19 4.34 2.04 15.61
CA ALA A 19 4.91 3.21 16.27
C ALA A 19 6.42 3.36 16.01
N LEU A 20 7.17 2.26 16.05
CA LEU A 20 8.60 2.23 15.69
C LEU A 20 8.83 2.69 14.24
N SER A 21 8.06 2.15 13.30
CA SER A 21 8.17 2.53 11.88
C SER A 21 7.82 4.01 11.66
N ALA A 22 6.75 4.50 12.29
CA ALA A 22 6.31 5.88 12.21
C ALA A 22 7.35 6.84 12.81
N TYR A 23 8.02 6.46 13.90
CA TYR A 23 9.14 7.23 14.46
C TYR A 23 10.32 7.31 13.48
N LEU A 24 10.72 6.17 12.87
CA LEU A 24 11.84 6.11 11.92
C LEU A 24 11.58 6.87 10.60
N ASP A 25 10.31 7.06 10.24
CA ASP A 25 9.88 7.81 9.06
C ASP A 25 9.46 9.25 9.40
N ASN A 26 9.65 9.68 10.66
CA ASN A 26 9.32 11.01 11.17
C ASN A 26 7.84 11.41 10.91
N ALA A 27 6.95 10.42 10.97
CA ALA A 27 5.52 10.55 10.72
C ALA A 27 4.68 10.76 11.99
N LEU A 28 5.31 10.74 13.17
CA LEU A 28 4.66 11.00 14.46
C LEU A 28 4.44 12.50 14.68
N THR A 29 3.35 12.85 15.37
CA THR A 29 3.16 14.22 15.85
C THR A 29 4.17 14.58 16.95
N PRO A 30 4.46 15.87 17.22
CA PRO A 30 5.41 16.25 18.25
C PRO A 30 5.07 15.69 19.64
N ALA A 31 3.78 15.66 20.00
CA ALA A 31 3.33 15.12 21.29
C ALA A 31 3.53 13.60 21.39
N GLU A 32 3.25 12.85 20.33
CA GLU A 32 3.49 11.40 20.27
C GLU A 32 4.97 11.10 20.30
N ARG A 33 5.78 11.90 19.62
CA ARG A 33 7.23 11.77 19.62
C ARG A 33 7.82 11.90 21.02
N THR A 34 7.44 12.93 21.78
CA THR A 34 7.92 13.09 23.17
C THR A 34 7.50 11.91 24.06
N ARG A 35 6.27 11.41 23.88
CA ARG A 35 5.81 10.21 24.62
C ARG A 35 6.63 8.98 24.24
N PHE A 36 6.90 8.78 22.96
CA PHE A 36 7.66 7.65 22.45
C PHE A 36 9.13 7.71 22.90
N GLU A 37 9.75 8.89 22.87
CA GLU A 37 11.11 9.10 23.39
C GLU A 37 11.19 8.79 24.89
N GLY A 38 10.20 9.20 25.68
CA GLY A 38 10.11 8.82 27.09
C GLY A 38 9.88 7.32 27.34
N GLN A 39 9.31 6.57 26.37
CA GLN A 39 9.25 5.10 26.43
C GLN A 39 10.60 4.50 26.05
N LEU A 40 11.27 5.05 25.04
CA LEU A 40 12.59 4.63 24.57
C LEU A 40 13.67 4.77 25.64
N GLU A 41 13.55 5.75 26.53
CA GLU A 41 14.45 5.94 27.67
C GLU A 41 14.33 4.80 28.70
N ARG A 42 13.10 4.31 28.93
CA ARG A 42 12.78 3.33 29.96
C ARG A 42 12.95 1.88 29.50
N ASP A 43 12.79 1.62 28.20
CA ASP A 43 12.82 0.28 27.62
C ASP A 43 14.09 0.08 26.76
N SER A 44 15.04 -0.70 27.29
CA SER A 44 16.29 -1.05 26.60
C SER A 44 16.07 -1.97 25.40
N ASP A 45 15.06 -2.83 25.44
CA ASP A 45 14.75 -3.76 24.35
C ASP A 45 14.14 -3.00 23.16
N LEU A 46 13.29 -2.01 23.44
CA LEU A 46 12.75 -1.09 22.42
C LEU A 46 13.88 -0.34 21.71
N ARG A 47 14.89 0.11 22.46
CA ARG A 47 16.06 0.81 21.90
C ARG A 47 16.89 -0.11 21.02
N ALA A 48 17.11 -1.35 21.44
CA ALA A 48 17.83 -2.35 20.64
C ALA A 48 17.10 -2.65 19.32
N GLU A 49 15.77 -2.77 19.36
CA GLU A 49 14.95 -2.98 18.16
C GLU A 49 15.02 -1.79 17.20
N LEU A 50 14.94 -0.56 17.72
CA LEU A 50 15.07 0.65 16.91
C LEU A 50 16.43 0.72 16.21
N GLU A 51 17.52 0.42 16.91
CA GLU A 51 18.86 0.39 16.33
C GLU A 51 19.03 -0.71 15.28
N ARG A 52 18.44 -1.90 15.48
CA ARG A 52 18.40 -2.97 14.46
C ARG A 52 17.74 -2.48 13.18
N MET A 53 16.55 -1.87 13.29
CA MET A 53 15.82 -1.34 12.13
C MET A 53 16.58 -0.19 11.44
N ARG A 54 17.23 0.67 12.21
CA ARG A 54 18.05 1.77 11.69
C ARG A 54 19.24 1.26 10.89
N LEU A 55 19.93 0.24 11.40
CA LEU A 55 21.05 -0.41 10.73
C LEU A 55 20.60 -1.08 9.43
N LEU A 56 19.46 -1.77 9.44
CA LEU A 56 18.88 -2.35 8.23
C LEU A 56 18.57 -1.27 7.18
N LYS A 57 17.94 -0.16 7.58
CA LYS A 57 17.64 0.98 6.68
C LYS A 57 18.92 1.57 6.09
N LEU A 58 19.99 1.68 6.87
CA LEU A 58 21.29 2.15 6.40
C LEU A 58 21.91 1.20 5.38
N GLN A 59 21.89 -0.11 5.65
CA GLN A 59 22.39 -1.13 4.73
C GLN A 59 21.61 -1.12 3.41
N MET A 60 20.27 -1.03 3.45
CA MET A 60 19.44 -0.91 2.25
C MET A 60 19.75 0.35 1.45
N ARG A 61 20.01 1.49 2.12
CA ARG A 61 20.40 2.73 1.45
C ARG A 61 21.79 2.66 0.81
N ALA A 62 22.69 1.83 1.35
CA ALA A 62 24.01 1.60 0.78
C ALA A 62 24.00 0.66 -0.44
N MET A 63 22.87 -0.02 -0.71
CA MET A 63 22.77 -0.91 -1.87
C MET A 63 22.85 -0.13 -3.19
N PRO A 64 23.48 -0.70 -4.23
CA PRO A 64 23.60 -0.06 -5.53
C PRO A 64 22.22 0.12 -6.17
N ARG A 65 21.91 1.35 -6.59
CA ARG A 65 20.68 1.65 -7.33
C ARG A 65 20.81 1.10 -8.75
N ARG A 66 20.13 -0.02 -9.03
CA ARG A 66 20.09 -0.61 -10.37
C ARG A 66 18.91 -0.06 -11.17
N ARG A 67 19.14 0.30 -12.43
CA ARG A 67 18.06 0.69 -13.34
C ARG A 67 17.11 -0.49 -13.54
N VAL A 68 15.80 -0.24 -13.42
CA VAL A 68 14.79 -1.25 -13.71
C VAL A 68 14.99 -1.75 -15.15
N PRO A 69 14.99 -3.08 -15.39
CA PRO A 69 14.99 -3.62 -16.74
C PRO A 69 13.85 -3.01 -17.59
N ARG A 70 14.00 -3.00 -18.91
CA ARG A 70 12.96 -2.48 -19.82
C ARG A 70 11.60 -3.08 -19.42
N SER A 71 10.60 -2.22 -19.24
CA SER A 71 9.23 -2.66 -19.01
C SER A 71 8.78 -3.54 -20.18
N PHE A 72 8.38 -4.77 -19.89
CA PHE A 72 7.70 -5.65 -20.84
C PHE A 72 6.18 -5.43 -20.86
N ALA A 73 5.69 -4.45 -20.08
CA ALA A 73 4.30 -4.07 -20.17
C ALA A 73 4.04 -3.52 -21.58
N LEU A 74 3.15 -4.19 -22.31
CA LEU A 74 2.65 -3.69 -23.58
C LEU A 74 1.84 -2.42 -23.32
N ASP A 75 2.00 -1.42 -24.18
CA ASP A 75 1.18 -0.22 -24.14
C ASP A 75 -0.30 -0.61 -24.34
N PRO A 76 -1.18 -0.43 -23.34
CA PRO A 76 -2.57 -0.81 -23.45
C PRO A 76 -3.31 0.02 -24.52
N ALA A 77 -2.81 1.19 -24.91
CA ALA A 77 -3.37 1.96 -26.01
C ALA A 77 -3.08 1.32 -27.38
N LEU A 78 -1.93 0.65 -27.54
CA LEU A 78 -1.51 0.02 -28.80
C LEU A 78 -1.89 -1.48 -28.87
N TYR A 79 -1.87 -2.16 -27.74
CA TYR A 79 -2.04 -3.62 -27.64
C TYR A 79 -3.20 -4.03 -26.72
N GLY A 80 -4.00 -3.07 -26.26
CA GLY A 80 -5.22 -3.36 -25.52
C GLY A 80 -6.19 -4.17 -26.37
N ARG A 81 -6.93 -5.09 -25.74
CA ARG A 81 -7.99 -5.81 -26.43
C ARG A 81 -8.97 -4.80 -27.02
N PRO A 82 -9.34 -4.90 -28.31
CA PRO A 82 -10.34 -4.01 -28.87
C PRO A 82 -11.61 -4.12 -28.02
N LYS A 83 -12.12 -2.98 -27.56
CA LYS A 83 -13.39 -2.91 -26.85
C LYS A 83 -14.42 -3.53 -27.77
N ALA A 84 -15.08 -4.62 -27.35
CA ALA A 84 -16.11 -5.28 -28.14
C ALA A 84 -17.15 -4.23 -28.53
N GLN A 85 -17.11 -3.77 -29.78
CA GLN A 85 -18.13 -2.89 -30.32
C GLN A 85 -19.34 -3.78 -30.58
N PRO A 86 -20.48 -3.56 -29.90
CA PRO A 86 -21.69 -4.29 -30.21
C PRO A 86 -22.23 -3.77 -31.55
N MET A 87 -21.70 -4.31 -32.65
CA MET A 87 -22.14 -4.05 -34.02
C MET A 87 -23.59 -4.51 -34.29
N MET A 88 -24.25 -5.10 -33.29
CA MET A 88 -25.68 -5.41 -33.31
C MET A 88 -26.35 -4.94 -32.00
N GLN A 89 -26.59 -3.64 -31.86
CA GLN A 89 -27.60 -3.12 -30.91
C GLN A 89 -29.04 -3.21 -31.48
N LEU A 90 -29.23 -3.84 -32.64
CA LEU A 90 -30.53 -4.01 -33.32
C LEU A 90 -31.37 -5.20 -32.81
N TYR A 91 -30.91 -5.90 -31.76
CA TYR A 91 -31.60 -7.09 -31.24
C TYR A 91 -32.96 -6.88 -30.52
N PRO A 92 -33.47 -5.68 -30.16
CA PRO A 92 -34.82 -5.60 -29.59
C PRO A 92 -35.95 -5.52 -30.63
N VAL A 93 -35.66 -5.17 -31.91
CA VAL A 93 -36.73 -4.98 -32.92
C VAL A 93 -37.28 -6.31 -33.44
N LEU A 94 -36.45 -7.36 -33.50
CA LEU A 94 -36.87 -8.69 -33.94
C LEU A 94 -37.72 -9.46 -32.90
N ARG A 95 -37.84 -8.98 -31.66
CA ARG A 95 -38.68 -9.62 -30.63
C ARG A 95 -40.18 -9.25 -30.72
N GLY A 96 -40.56 -8.24 -31.50
CA GLY A 96 -41.96 -7.82 -31.63
C GLY A 96 -42.79 -8.63 -32.63
N ALA A 97 -42.16 -9.40 -33.51
CA ALA A 97 -42.85 -10.08 -34.61
C ALA A 97 -43.65 -11.33 -34.18
N THR A 98 -43.39 -11.89 -33.00
CA THR A 98 -44.07 -13.10 -32.50
C THR A 98 -45.35 -12.82 -31.70
N ALA A 99 -45.77 -11.57 -31.57
CA ALA A 99 -47.02 -11.20 -30.89
C ALA A 99 -48.22 -11.04 -31.85
N LEU A 100 -48.04 -11.30 -33.15
CA LEU A 100 -49.02 -11.04 -34.21
C LEU A 100 -49.40 -12.29 -35.04
N THR A 101 -49.06 -13.48 -34.54
CA THR A 101 -49.56 -14.78 -35.05
C THR A 101 -50.51 -15.39 -34.03
#